data_AF-A0A182JDJ0-F1
#
_entry.id   AF-A0A182JDJ0-F1
#
_cell.length_a   1.000
_cell.length_b   1.000
_cell.length_c   1.000
_cell.angle_alpha   90.00
_cell.angle_beta   90.00
_cell.angle_gamma   90.00
#
_symmetry.space_group_name_H-M   'P 1'
#
loop_
_entity.id
_entity.type
_entity.pdbx_description
1 polymer ?
#
loop_
_entity_poly.entity_id
_entity_poly.type
_entity_poly.pdbx_seq_one_letter_code
_entity_poly.pdbx_strand_id
1 'polypeptide(L)'
;MSLLKFHRILQPSDPDAMPVLIIGQLRHLTEIPFDRISPKLEPRVDRETYIKAVAGLHPAPTDTCSLYLDLARVAALPLKASRHNTTSRAHAITKLIQSKTTNVSESIVIVCEKQDLLASACAVARAFPLYNRKTSKSATSEPPPTVHIEFVLVGDDPTVETEITEEDVLVLANVTVGIRLTARIVDAPCNEMNVSGFLDEVKAIALELGLKSKIIRGKELQEKGFGGIYGVGKAALDPPALAVLSYEPKGATETVAWVGKGIVFDTGGLSIKGKTAMPGMKRDCGGAAAILGGFYAAVKSGFRENLHAVFCLAENSVGPEATRPDDIHRLYSGCTVEINNTDAEGRLVLADGVVYADRDLKANIILDMATLTGAQGIATGKYHGAILTNSDEWEERALEIGRRTGDMLCPVPYCPELHFSEFNSAVADMKNSVMDRGNAQVSCAGLFIGAHLGFEYGGSWIHVDMAAPVNNGERATGYGVALLAVPVFGVPETVATGTPGSFSGTDNTFSLALCSATFLAWRKIAMISPIVVMPISRRYSLLRSISMSIWIRFSTKTCA
;
A
#
# COMPACT_ATOMS: atom_id res chain seq x y z
N MET A 1 10.55 -21.49 11.21
CA MET A 1 9.75 -20.64 10.29
C MET A 1 9.79 -21.29 8.92
N SER A 2 8.74 -21.21 8.11
CA SER A 2 8.73 -21.90 6.81
C SER A 2 9.59 -21.18 5.76
N LEU A 3 10.30 -21.94 4.94
CA LEU A 3 10.96 -21.47 3.72
C LEU A 3 9.95 -21.48 2.58
N LEU A 4 9.92 -20.43 1.75
CA LEU A 4 9.02 -20.34 0.60
C LEU A 4 9.84 -20.50 -0.68
N LYS A 5 9.50 -21.48 -1.51
CA LYS A 5 10.19 -21.76 -2.77
C LYS A 5 9.20 -21.74 -3.93
N PHE A 6 9.39 -20.79 -4.85
CA PHE A 6 8.62 -20.71 -6.08
C PHE A 6 9.20 -21.65 -7.14
N HIS A 7 8.32 -22.32 -7.89
CA HIS A 7 8.71 -23.16 -9.02
C HIS A 7 8.05 -22.67 -10.30
N ARG A 8 8.81 -22.72 -11.39
CA ARG A 8 8.32 -22.38 -12.74
C ARG A 8 7.30 -23.40 -13.25
N ILE A 9 7.51 -24.68 -12.91
CA ILE A 9 6.73 -25.82 -13.40
C ILE A 9 6.25 -26.61 -12.19
N LEU A 10 5.05 -27.19 -12.32
CA LEU A 10 4.45 -28.04 -11.31
C LEU A 10 5.38 -29.23 -11.01
N GLN A 11 5.77 -29.43 -9.75
CA GLN A 11 6.67 -30.52 -9.37
C GLN A 11 5.84 -31.74 -8.94
N PRO A 12 6.06 -32.94 -9.51
CA PRO A 12 5.33 -34.13 -9.09
C PRO A 12 5.54 -34.43 -7.59
N SER A 13 4.47 -34.74 -6.86
CA SER A 13 4.54 -35.09 -5.44
C SER A 13 3.32 -35.91 -4.99
N ASP A 14 3.55 -36.91 -4.14
CA ASP A 14 2.48 -37.68 -3.48
C ASP A 14 1.91 -36.89 -2.27
N PRO A 15 0.59 -36.59 -2.23
CA PRO A 15 -0.05 -35.93 -1.10
C PRO A 15 0.24 -36.54 0.28
N ASP A 16 0.48 -37.84 0.35
CA ASP A 16 0.76 -38.56 1.61
C ASP A 16 2.09 -38.10 2.24
N ALA A 17 3.07 -37.78 1.39
CA ALA A 17 4.39 -37.29 1.81
C ALA A 17 4.51 -35.77 1.81
N MET A 18 3.81 -35.10 0.88
CA MET A 18 3.83 -33.66 0.70
C MET A 18 2.40 -33.16 0.55
N PRO A 19 1.75 -32.70 1.65
CA PRO A 19 0.40 -32.19 1.59
C PRO A 19 0.26 -31.10 0.53
N VAL A 20 -0.88 -31.04 -0.15
CA VAL A 20 -1.15 -30.06 -1.21
C VAL A 20 -2.46 -29.31 -0.98
N LEU A 21 -2.38 -27.99 -1.12
CA LEU A 21 -3.52 -27.09 -1.14
C LEU A 21 -3.62 -26.43 -2.51
N ILE A 22 -4.68 -26.76 -3.26
CA ILE A 22 -4.99 -26.17 -4.56
C ILE A 22 -6.00 -25.03 -4.33
N ILE A 23 -5.70 -23.82 -4.80
CA ILE A 23 -6.56 -22.65 -4.64
C ILE A 23 -6.85 -22.04 -6.00
N GLY A 24 -8.10 -21.71 -6.30
CA GLY A 24 -8.44 -21.03 -7.54
C GLY A 24 -9.86 -20.45 -7.53
N GLN A 25 -10.18 -19.65 -8.54
CA GLN A 25 -11.58 -19.29 -8.78
C GLN A 25 -12.32 -20.51 -9.31
N LEU A 26 -13.60 -20.67 -8.94
CA LEU A 26 -14.38 -21.86 -9.32
C LEU A 26 -14.40 -22.10 -10.84
N ARG A 27 -14.50 -21.03 -11.64
CA ARG A 27 -14.42 -21.10 -13.10
C ARG A 27 -13.09 -21.70 -13.58
N HIS A 28 -11.97 -21.22 -13.05
CA HIS A 28 -10.63 -21.70 -13.42
C HIS A 28 -10.42 -23.14 -12.98
N LEU A 29 -10.86 -23.51 -11.76
CA LEU A 29 -10.77 -24.88 -11.26
C LEU A 29 -11.58 -25.88 -12.08
N THR A 30 -12.66 -25.41 -12.73
CA THR A 30 -13.51 -26.25 -13.59
C THR A 30 -12.94 -26.39 -15.00
N GLU A 31 -12.29 -25.35 -15.51
CA GLU A 31 -11.75 -25.29 -16.88
C GLU A 31 -10.42 -26.04 -17.06
N ILE A 32 -9.61 -26.15 -16.00
CA ILE A 32 -8.30 -26.81 -16.09
C ILE A 32 -8.42 -28.32 -16.36
N PRO A 33 -7.70 -28.85 -17.36
CA PRO A 33 -7.59 -30.30 -17.55
C PRO A 33 -6.93 -30.95 -16.34
N PHE A 34 -7.46 -32.10 -15.88
CA PHE A 34 -6.92 -32.83 -14.75
C PHE A 34 -5.43 -33.16 -14.92
N ASP A 35 -4.96 -33.43 -16.14
CA ASP A 35 -3.55 -33.77 -16.43
C ASP A 35 -2.58 -32.62 -16.07
N ARG A 36 -3.06 -31.38 -15.97
CA ARG A 36 -2.26 -30.24 -15.51
C ARG A 36 -2.10 -30.18 -13.99
N ILE A 37 -2.92 -30.91 -13.23
CA ILE A 37 -2.88 -30.94 -11.75
C ILE A 37 -2.54 -32.33 -11.22
N SER A 38 -2.77 -33.39 -12.01
CA SER A 38 -2.53 -34.78 -11.62
C SER A 38 -1.13 -35.05 -11.05
N PRO A 39 -0.03 -34.38 -11.47
CA PRO A 39 1.28 -34.60 -10.85
C PRO A 39 1.32 -34.32 -9.33
N LYS A 40 0.38 -33.53 -8.81
CA LYS A 40 0.27 -33.21 -7.37
C LYS A 40 -0.70 -34.09 -6.61
N LEU A 41 -1.46 -34.92 -7.30
CA LEU A 41 -2.60 -35.64 -6.76
C LEU A 41 -2.43 -37.16 -6.89
N GLU A 42 -1.71 -37.61 -7.92
CA GLU A 42 -1.44 -39.02 -8.15
C GLU A 42 -0.40 -39.57 -7.17
N PRO A 43 -0.54 -40.83 -6.73
CA PRO A 43 -1.58 -41.80 -7.10
C PRO A 43 -2.84 -41.73 -6.20
N ARG A 44 -2.96 -40.74 -5.32
CA ARG A 44 -3.96 -40.74 -4.22
C ARG A 44 -5.35 -40.28 -4.62
N VAL A 45 -5.43 -39.37 -5.59
CA VAL A 45 -6.69 -38.77 -6.04
C VAL A 45 -6.79 -38.96 -7.54
N ASP A 46 -7.86 -39.62 -7.98
CA ASP A 46 -8.15 -39.82 -9.39
C ASP A 46 -8.94 -38.64 -10.00
N ARG A 47 -9.06 -38.67 -11.33
CA ARG A 47 -9.77 -37.66 -12.12
C ARG A 47 -11.23 -37.50 -11.68
N GLU A 48 -11.93 -38.60 -11.42
CA GLU A 48 -13.35 -38.60 -11.07
C GLU A 48 -13.58 -37.93 -9.72
N THR A 49 -12.74 -38.22 -8.73
CA THR A 49 -12.77 -37.62 -7.40
C THR A 49 -12.53 -36.12 -7.47
N TYR A 50 -11.52 -35.68 -8.24
CA TYR A 50 -11.23 -34.27 -8.42
C TYR A 50 -12.40 -33.51 -9.04
N ILE A 51 -12.97 -34.02 -10.15
CA ILE A 51 -14.09 -33.36 -10.84
C ILE A 51 -15.31 -33.26 -9.92
N LYS A 52 -15.66 -34.34 -9.19
CA LYS A 52 -16.78 -34.31 -8.23
C LYS A 52 -16.54 -33.32 -7.09
N ALA A 53 -15.31 -33.25 -6.58
CA ALA A 53 -14.94 -32.31 -5.53
C ALA A 53 -15.07 -30.86 -5.99
N VAL A 54 -14.57 -30.53 -7.19
CA VAL A 54 -14.70 -29.18 -7.77
C VAL A 54 -16.17 -28.84 -8.04
N ALA A 55 -16.95 -29.75 -8.60
CA ALA A 55 -18.39 -29.56 -8.83
C ALA A 55 -19.20 -29.37 -7.54
N GLY A 56 -18.69 -29.89 -6.41
CA GLY A 56 -19.30 -29.74 -5.09
C GLY A 56 -19.00 -28.40 -4.40
N LEU A 57 -18.09 -27.58 -4.92
CA LEU A 57 -17.71 -26.30 -4.29
C LEU A 57 -18.76 -25.21 -4.53
N HIS A 58 -19.19 -24.57 -3.44
CA HIS A 58 -20.17 -23.48 -3.45
C HIS A 58 -19.63 -22.27 -2.67
N PRO A 59 -18.64 -21.53 -3.21
CA PRO A 59 -17.96 -20.45 -2.49
C PRO A 59 -18.90 -19.31 -2.06
N ALA A 60 -19.09 -19.16 -0.74
CA ALA A 60 -19.86 -18.09 -0.11
C ALA A 60 -19.29 -17.70 1.29
N PRO A 61 -18.19 -16.92 1.40
CA PRO A 61 -17.40 -16.35 0.31
C PRO A 61 -16.32 -17.29 -0.23
N THR A 62 -15.85 -18.26 0.55
CA THR A 62 -14.86 -19.28 0.13
C THR A 62 -15.40 -20.65 0.48
N ASP A 63 -14.95 -21.69 -0.21
CA ASP A 63 -15.29 -23.08 0.12
C ASP A 63 -14.08 -23.99 -0.06
N THR A 64 -14.02 -25.11 0.67
CA THR A 64 -12.91 -26.06 0.63
C THR A 64 -13.41 -27.50 0.65
N CYS A 65 -12.87 -28.34 -0.21
CA CYS A 65 -13.15 -29.77 -0.26
C CYS A 65 -11.86 -30.58 -0.01
N SER A 66 -11.95 -31.60 0.85
CA SER A 66 -10.86 -32.54 1.10
C SER A 66 -10.86 -33.62 0.03
N LEU A 67 -9.71 -33.85 -0.59
CA LEU A 67 -9.53 -34.84 -1.66
C LEU A 67 -8.91 -36.14 -1.13
N TYR A 68 -8.02 -36.05 -0.15
CA TYR A 68 -7.37 -37.22 0.46
C TYR A 68 -6.94 -36.88 1.89
N LEU A 69 -7.64 -37.46 2.88
CA LEU A 69 -7.31 -37.41 4.32
C LEU A 69 -6.85 -36.04 4.84
N ASP A 70 -7.37 -34.95 4.28
CA ASP A 70 -6.94 -33.61 4.63
C ASP A 70 -5.45 -33.31 4.36
N LEU A 71 -4.78 -34.15 3.57
CA LEU A 71 -3.44 -33.95 3.02
C LEU A 71 -3.51 -33.39 1.60
N ALA A 72 -4.54 -33.72 0.81
CA ALA A 72 -4.86 -33.02 -0.44
C ALA A 72 -6.19 -32.27 -0.29
N ARG A 73 -6.22 -30.98 -0.64
CA ARG A 73 -7.44 -30.15 -0.62
C ARG A 73 -7.53 -29.24 -1.83
N VAL A 74 -8.76 -28.96 -2.25
CA VAL A 74 -9.09 -27.92 -3.22
C VAL A 74 -9.94 -26.83 -2.56
N ALA A 75 -9.65 -25.57 -2.86
CA ALA A 75 -10.29 -24.41 -2.28
C ALA A 75 -10.74 -23.41 -3.36
N ALA A 76 -12.02 -23.03 -3.31
CA ALA A 76 -12.61 -22.03 -4.19
C ALA A 76 -12.55 -20.63 -3.58
N LEU A 77 -12.07 -19.68 -4.38
CA LEU A 77 -12.06 -18.25 -4.09
C LEU A 77 -13.44 -17.59 -4.27
N PRO A 78 -13.66 -16.40 -3.70
CA PRO A 78 -14.91 -15.66 -3.88
C PRO A 78 -15.20 -15.34 -5.34
N LEU A 79 -16.46 -15.61 -5.74
CA LEU A 79 -16.92 -15.39 -7.12
C LEU A 79 -16.87 -13.90 -7.50
N LYS A 80 -17.31 -13.03 -6.58
CA LYS A 80 -17.47 -11.59 -6.84
C LYS A 80 -16.23 -10.81 -6.40
N ALA A 81 -15.78 -9.90 -7.27
CA ALA A 81 -14.83 -8.84 -6.95
C ALA A 81 -15.45 -7.51 -7.41
N SER A 82 -15.39 -6.47 -6.56
CA SER A 82 -15.86 -5.13 -6.92
C SER A 82 -14.75 -4.35 -7.64
N ARG A 83 -15.09 -3.24 -8.29
CA ARG A 83 -14.16 -2.41 -9.07
C ARG A 83 -12.93 -1.88 -8.30
N HIS A 84 -13.04 -1.77 -6.97
CA HIS A 84 -11.95 -1.31 -6.11
C HIS A 84 -11.17 -2.47 -5.47
N ASN A 85 -11.54 -3.71 -5.76
CA ASN A 85 -10.84 -4.89 -5.28
C ASN A 85 -9.88 -5.41 -6.36
N THR A 86 -8.88 -6.19 -5.94
CA THR A 86 -8.03 -6.97 -6.85
C THR A 86 -8.82 -8.14 -7.45
N THR A 87 -8.60 -8.42 -8.74
CA THR A 87 -9.10 -9.61 -9.45
C THR A 87 -8.49 -10.90 -8.92
N SER A 88 -7.36 -10.87 -8.21
CA SER A 88 -6.80 -12.09 -7.62
C SER A 88 -7.58 -12.59 -6.40
N ARG A 89 -8.41 -11.74 -5.78
CA ARG A 89 -8.99 -11.97 -4.44
C ARG A 89 -7.91 -12.34 -3.41
N ALA A 90 -6.72 -11.73 -3.50
CA ALA A 90 -5.55 -11.98 -2.65
C ALA A 90 -5.85 -12.13 -1.14
N HIS A 91 -6.74 -11.28 -0.60
CA HIS A 91 -7.17 -11.35 0.80
C HIS A 91 -7.75 -12.73 1.20
N ALA A 92 -8.49 -13.39 0.30
CA ALA A 92 -9.06 -14.71 0.52
C ALA A 92 -7.99 -15.81 0.40
N ILE A 93 -7.03 -15.68 -0.51
CA ILE A 93 -5.88 -16.59 -0.63
C ILE A 93 -5.11 -16.63 0.69
N THR A 94 -4.72 -15.47 1.24
CA THR A 94 -4.01 -15.41 2.52
C THR A 94 -4.80 -16.09 3.65
N LYS A 95 -6.11 -15.82 3.75
CA LYS A 95 -6.98 -16.41 4.78
C LYS A 95 -7.11 -17.92 4.64
N LEU A 96 -7.28 -18.43 3.42
CA LEU A 96 -7.35 -19.86 3.14
C LEU A 96 -6.08 -20.56 3.55
N ILE A 97 -4.92 -20.04 3.12
CA ILE A 97 -3.60 -20.58 3.47
C ILE A 97 -3.46 -20.60 4.99
N GLN A 98 -3.61 -19.48 5.69
CA GLN A 98 -3.50 -19.41 7.16
C GLN A 98 -4.40 -20.41 7.90
N SER A 99 -5.56 -20.74 7.34
CA SER A 99 -6.54 -21.65 7.96
C SER A 99 -6.32 -23.13 7.62
N LYS A 100 -5.63 -23.45 6.53
CA LYS A 100 -5.55 -24.81 5.96
C LYS A 100 -4.14 -25.37 5.89
N THR A 101 -3.11 -24.52 5.96
CA THR A 101 -1.72 -24.97 5.97
C THR A 101 -1.37 -25.72 7.24
N THR A 102 -0.57 -26.74 7.06
CA THR A 102 -0.01 -27.55 8.13
C THR A 102 1.42 -27.09 8.38
N ASN A 103 1.91 -27.03 9.63
CA ASN A 103 3.28 -26.55 9.92
C ASN A 103 4.38 -27.56 9.50
N VAL A 104 4.20 -28.25 8.38
CA VAL A 104 5.12 -29.21 7.75
C VAL A 104 5.50 -28.71 6.36
N SER A 105 6.41 -29.41 5.67
CA SER A 105 6.66 -29.12 4.25
C SER A 105 5.42 -29.48 3.44
N GLU A 106 4.94 -28.55 2.62
CA GLU A 106 3.69 -28.70 1.85
C GLU A 106 3.78 -27.96 0.51
N SER A 107 2.88 -28.27 -0.42
CA SER A 107 2.74 -27.60 -1.72
C SER A 107 1.48 -26.74 -1.75
N ILE A 108 1.60 -25.50 -2.24
CA ILE A 108 0.49 -24.61 -2.52
C ILE A 108 0.45 -24.39 -4.03
N VAL A 109 -0.65 -24.80 -4.65
CA VAL A 109 -0.87 -24.64 -6.08
C VAL A 109 -1.95 -23.58 -6.28
N ILE A 110 -1.64 -22.51 -7.01
CA ILE A 110 -2.60 -21.45 -7.32
C ILE A 110 -2.98 -21.51 -8.79
N VAL A 111 -4.29 -21.62 -9.04
CA VAL A 111 -4.88 -21.59 -10.39
C VAL A 111 -5.42 -20.19 -10.66
N CYS A 112 -4.73 -19.43 -11.50
CA CYS A 112 -5.05 -18.03 -11.77
C CYS A 112 -4.69 -17.62 -13.20
N GLU A 113 -5.18 -16.46 -13.61
CA GLU A 113 -4.72 -15.80 -14.83
C GLU A 113 -3.34 -15.17 -14.62
N LYS A 114 -2.60 -14.93 -15.71
CA LYS A 114 -1.25 -14.32 -15.63
C LYS A 114 -1.27 -12.96 -14.92
N GLN A 115 -2.32 -12.15 -15.12
CA GLN A 115 -2.47 -10.85 -14.48
C GLN A 115 -2.60 -10.92 -12.95
N ASP A 116 -3.09 -12.03 -12.41
CA ASP A 116 -3.30 -12.25 -10.97
C ASP A 116 -2.10 -12.93 -10.28
N LEU A 117 -1.07 -13.31 -11.05
CA LEU A 117 0.09 -14.06 -10.58
C LEU A 117 0.80 -13.36 -9.41
N LEU A 118 1.14 -12.07 -9.60
CA LEU A 118 1.87 -11.30 -8.60
C LEU A 118 1.08 -11.12 -7.31
N ALA A 119 -0.18 -10.68 -7.39
CA ALA A 119 -1.02 -10.49 -6.21
C ALA A 119 -1.26 -11.80 -5.45
N SER A 120 -1.39 -12.92 -6.17
CA SER A 120 -1.53 -14.24 -5.56
C SER A 120 -0.26 -14.68 -4.83
N ALA A 121 0.92 -14.49 -5.44
CA ALA A 121 2.19 -14.75 -4.77
C ALA A 121 2.39 -13.89 -3.52
N CYS A 122 2.05 -12.60 -3.60
CA CYS A 122 2.06 -11.70 -2.46
C CYS A 122 1.14 -12.21 -1.35
N ALA A 123 -0.07 -12.69 -1.68
CA ALA A 123 -0.99 -13.26 -0.71
C ALA A 123 -0.42 -14.48 0.02
N VAL A 124 0.34 -15.34 -0.67
CA VAL A 124 1.04 -16.48 -0.06
C VAL A 124 2.11 -15.98 0.91
N ALA A 125 2.94 -15.01 0.51
CA ALA A 125 4.00 -14.45 1.36
C ALA A 125 3.46 -13.96 2.72
N ARG A 126 2.31 -13.28 2.71
CA ARG A 126 1.63 -12.73 3.89
C ARG A 126 1.12 -13.80 4.85
N ALA A 127 0.88 -15.02 4.37
CA ALA A 127 0.39 -16.13 5.19
C ALA A 127 1.48 -16.75 6.08
N PHE A 128 2.77 -16.51 5.78
CA PHE A 128 3.91 -17.14 6.47
C PHE A 128 4.81 -16.12 7.19
N PRO A 129 4.34 -15.59 8.34
CA PRO A 129 5.07 -14.55 9.05
C PRO A 129 6.37 -15.08 9.68
N LEU A 130 7.36 -14.20 9.79
CA LEU A 130 8.66 -14.54 10.38
C LEU A 130 8.66 -14.33 11.90
N TYR A 131 8.28 -13.15 12.41
CA TYR A 131 8.48 -12.84 13.83
C TYR A 131 7.70 -13.76 14.79
N ASN A 132 8.39 -14.37 15.75
CA ASN A 132 7.79 -15.20 16.80
C ASN A 132 8.70 -15.30 18.04
N ARG A 133 8.10 -15.26 19.25
CA ARG A 133 8.76 -15.47 20.55
C ARG A 133 8.02 -16.49 21.44
N LYS A 134 7.09 -17.27 20.87
CA LYS A 134 6.40 -18.34 21.60
C LYS A 134 7.39 -19.47 21.93
N THR A 135 7.56 -19.78 23.21
CA THR A 135 8.51 -20.79 23.71
C THR A 135 8.17 -22.22 23.26
N SER A 136 6.88 -22.58 23.19
CA SER A 136 6.42 -23.89 22.73
C SER A 136 6.64 -24.14 21.22
N LYS A 137 6.74 -23.06 20.43
CA LYS A 137 7.08 -23.11 19.00
C LYS A 137 8.57 -22.90 18.73
N SER A 138 9.38 -22.71 19.77
CA SER A 138 10.85 -22.58 19.65
C SER A 138 11.53 -23.95 19.49
N ALA A 139 10.80 -25.04 19.71
CA ALA A 139 11.18 -26.39 19.25
C ALA A 139 10.70 -26.57 17.80
N THR A 140 11.19 -25.75 16.87
CA THR A 140 11.00 -26.00 15.45
C THR A 140 11.80 -27.24 15.05
N SER A 141 11.21 -28.13 14.27
CA SER A 141 11.95 -29.17 13.55
C SER A 141 13.10 -28.51 12.78
N GLU A 142 14.31 -29.01 12.95
CA GLU A 142 15.43 -28.73 12.06
C GLU A 142 15.51 -29.89 11.05
N PRO A 143 15.48 -29.63 9.73
CA PRO A 143 15.40 -28.32 9.07
C PRO A 143 13.98 -27.69 9.10
N PRO A 144 13.86 -26.36 8.88
CA PRO A 144 12.57 -25.69 8.78
C PRO A 144 11.70 -26.26 7.64
N PRO A 145 10.37 -26.29 7.80
CA PRO A 145 9.47 -26.77 6.75
C PRO A 145 9.58 -25.90 5.49
N THR A 146 9.55 -26.54 4.32
CA THR A 146 9.60 -25.84 3.02
C THR A 146 8.22 -25.89 2.38
N VAL A 147 7.69 -24.72 2.03
CA VAL A 147 6.44 -24.56 1.29
C VAL A 147 6.79 -24.33 -0.16
N HIS A 148 6.33 -25.23 -1.03
CA HIS A 148 6.51 -25.16 -2.47
C HIS A 148 5.34 -24.39 -3.07
N ILE A 149 5.60 -23.24 -3.70
CA ILE A 149 4.58 -22.39 -4.32
C ILE A 149 4.65 -22.60 -5.82
N GLU A 150 3.52 -23.00 -6.40
CA GLU A 150 3.41 -23.37 -7.80
C GLU A 150 2.14 -22.77 -8.40
N PHE A 151 2.17 -22.50 -9.69
CA PHE A 151 1.07 -21.83 -10.38
C PHE A 151 0.65 -22.62 -11.61
N VAL A 152 -0.66 -22.70 -11.82
CA VAL A 152 -1.26 -23.22 -13.05
C VAL A 152 -2.00 -22.07 -13.71
N LEU A 153 -1.41 -21.57 -14.79
CA LEU A 153 -1.98 -20.43 -15.52
C LEU A 153 -3.15 -20.86 -16.42
N VAL A 154 -4.23 -20.09 -16.35
CA VAL A 154 -5.40 -20.18 -17.22
C VAL A 154 -5.56 -18.88 -18.01
N GLY A 155 -6.16 -18.93 -19.19
CA GLY A 155 -6.40 -17.75 -20.02
C GLY A 155 -7.58 -17.96 -20.96
N ASP A 156 -8.16 -16.86 -21.42
CA ASP A 156 -9.29 -16.86 -22.37
C ASP A 156 -8.87 -17.28 -23.78
N ASP A 157 -7.58 -17.15 -24.13
CA ASP A 157 -7.02 -17.53 -25.42
C ASP A 157 -6.09 -18.75 -25.29
N PRO A 158 -6.51 -19.96 -25.71
CA PRO A 158 -5.69 -21.17 -25.67
C PRO A 158 -4.49 -21.14 -26.65
N THR A 159 -4.36 -20.11 -27.50
CA THR A 159 -3.26 -19.98 -28.47
C THR A 159 -2.08 -19.18 -27.95
N VAL A 160 -2.22 -18.47 -26.82
CA VAL A 160 -1.12 -17.75 -26.18
C VAL A 160 -0.64 -18.56 -24.98
N GLU A 161 0.41 -19.37 -25.17
CA GLU A 161 1.15 -19.96 -24.05
C GLU A 161 1.76 -18.85 -23.18
N THR A 162 1.01 -18.45 -22.15
CA THR A 162 1.52 -17.58 -21.10
C THR A 162 2.31 -18.45 -20.14
N GLU A 163 3.56 -18.75 -20.48
CA GLU A 163 4.45 -19.45 -19.55
C GLU A 163 4.88 -18.55 -18.38
N ILE A 164 5.30 -19.18 -17.30
CA ILE A 164 6.00 -18.51 -16.22
C ILE A 164 7.48 -18.51 -16.60
N THR A 165 8.08 -17.33 -16.68
CA THR A 165 9.50 -17.19 -16.99
C THR A 165 10.35 -17.32 -15.72
N GLU A 166 11.65 -17.56 -15.87
CA GLU A 166 12.57 -17.51 -14.72
C GLU A 166 12.65 -16.12 -14.11
N GLU A 167 12.45 -15.07 -14.92
CA GLU A 167 12.37 -13.68 -14.45
C GLU A 167 11.13 -13.47 -13.56
N ASP A 168 9.97 -14.03 -13.94
CA ASP A 168 8.77 -13.99 -13.09
C ASP A 168 9.07 -14.64 -11.73
N VAL A 169 9.65 -15.85 -11.72
CA VAL A 169 9.98 -16.57 -10.47
C VAL A 169 10.93 -15.76 -9.60
N LEU A 170 11.93 -15.12 -10.20
CA LEU A 170 12.88 -14.25 -9.50
C LEU A 170 12.16 -13.05 -8.86
N VAL A 171 11.31 -12.35 -9.61
CA VAL A 171 10.52 -11.21 -9.11
C VAL A 171 9.62 -11.66 -7.96
N LEU A 172 8.87 -12.77 -8.12
CA LEU A 172 7.99 -13.29 -7.07
C LEU A 172 8.76 -13.64 -5.79
N ALA A 173 9.95 -14.22 -5.92
CA ALA A 173 10.82 -14.54 -4.79
C ALA A 173 11.31 -13.26 -4.08
N ASN A 174 11.80 -12.27 -4.84
CA ASN A 174 12.29 -11.00 -4.30
C ASN A 174 11.20 -10.23 -3.55
N VAL A 175 10.00 -10.12 -4.14
CA VAL A 175 8.83 -9.49 -3.53
C VAL A 175 8.41 -10.21 -2.25
N THR A 176 8.45 -11.54 -2.25
CA THR A 176 8.13 -12.36 -1.08
C THR A 176 9.10 -12.11 0.07
N VAL A 177 10.40 -12.00 -0.21
CA VAL A 177 11.41 -11.63 0.79
C VAL A 177 11.09 -10.26 1.36
N GLY A 178 10.83 -9.26 0.51
CA GLY A 178 10.45 -7.91 0.92
C GLY A 178 9.21 -7.89 1.83
N ILE A 179 8.11 -8.55 1.44
CA ILE A 179 6.86 -8.59 2.22
C ILE A 179 7.10 -9.19 3.61
N ARG A 180 7.84 -10.30 3.67
CA ARG A 180 8.10 -11.01 4.93
C ARG A 180 9.09 -10.25 5.81
N LEU A 181 10.06 -9.56 5.22
CA LEU A 181 10.95 -8.64 5.93
C LEU A 181 10.16 -7.50 6.58
N THR A 182 9.34 -6.80 5.80
CA THR A 182 8.48 -5.72 6.29
C THR A 182 7.57 -6.21 7.42
N ALA A 183 6.88 -7.34 7.23
CA ALA A 183 6.03 -7.92 8.26
C ALA A 183 6.80 -8.29 9.53
N ARG A 184 8.04 -8.79 9.41
CA ARG A 184 8.91 -9.13 10.55
C ARG A 184 9.26 -7.90 11.37
N ILE A 185 9.66 -6.82 10.71
CA ILE A 185 10.04 -5.56 11.37
C ILE A 185 8.83 -4.99 12.12
N VAL A 186 7.67 -4.92 11.46
CA VAL A 186 6.42 -4.38 12.04
C VAL A 186 5.88 -5.25 13.18
N ASP A 187 6.07 -6.56 13.13
CA ASP A 187 5.66 -7.47 14.21
C ASP A 187 6.63 -7.48 15.40
N ALA A 188 7.89 -7.07 15.21
CA ALA A 188 8.88 -7.02 16.28
C ALA A 188 8.55 -5.91 17.29
N PRO A 189 8.64 -6.17 18.60
CA PRO A 189 8.39 -5.17 19.63
C PRO A 189 9.56 -4.19 19.73
N CYS A 190 9.30 -2.96 20.15
CA CYS A 190 10.29 -1.88 20.19
C CYS A 190 11.51 -2.20 21.08
N ASN A 191 11.38 -3.05 22.10
CA ASN A 191 12.53 -3.47 22.91
C ASN A 191 13.57 -4.30 22.12
N GLU A 192 13.21 -4.82 20.95
CA GLU A 192 14.13 -5.44 19.99
C GLU A 192 14.30 -4.60 18.72
N MET A 193 13.22 -3.96 18.26
CA MET A 193 13.18 -3.12 17.06
C MET A 193 13.05 -1.65 17.43
N ASN A 194 14.06 -1.12 18.14
CA ASN A 194 14.23 0.31 18.37
C ASN A 194 14.94 0.98 17.17
N VAL A 195 15.31 2.27 17.28
CA VAL A 195 15.98 2.99 16.19
C VAL A 195 17.27 2.29 15.75
N SER A 196 18.09 1.82 16.70
CA SER A 196 19.32 1.07 16.41
C SER A 196 19.04 -0.26 15.72
N GLY A 197 18.06 -1.02 16.21
CA GLY A 197 17.63 -2.27 15.60
C GLY A 197 17.16 -2.07 14.15
N PHE A 198 16.38 -1.03 13.89
CA PHE A 198 15.95 -0.68 12.54
C PHE A 198 17.14 -0.27 11.66
N LEU A 199 18.09 0.52 12.17
CA LEU A 199 19.31 0.87 11.44
C LEU A 199 20.14 -0.36 11.06
N ASP A 200 20.15 -1.40 11.90
CA ASP A 200 20.84 -2.64 11.59
C ASP A 200 20.16 -3.42 10.46
N GLU A 201 18.82 -3.38 10.37
CA GLU A 201 18.08 -3.88 9.21
C GLU A 201 18.44 -3.13 7.92
N VAL A 202 18.49 -1.79 7.99
CA VAL A 202 18.89 -0.95 6.85
C VAL A 202 20.32 -1.29 6.39
N LYS A 203 21.26 -1.47 7.32
CA LYS A 203 22.65 -1.87 7.00
C LYS A 203 22.73 -3.29 6.42
N ALA A 204 21.94 -4.23 6.95
CA ALA A 204 21.92 -5.60 6.46
C ALA A 204 21.46 -5.66 4.99
N ILE A 205 20.38 -4.92 4.67
CA ILE A 205 19.88 -4.80 3.29
C ILE A 205 20.87 -4.05 2.40
N ALA A 206 21.50 -2.98 2.90
CA ALA A 206 22.56 -2.29 2.17
C ALA A 206 23.68 -3.25 1.77
N LEU A 207 24.17 -4.05 2.72
CA LEU A 207 25.22 -5.04 2.48
C LEU A 207 24.80 -6.10 1.45
N GLU A 208 23.58 -6.63 1.55
CA GLU A 208 23.05 -7.63 0.62
C GLU A 208 22.88 -7.09 -0.82
N LEU A 209 22.64 -5.79 -0.96
CA LEU A 209 22.53 -5.09 -2.24
C LEU A 209 23.88 -4.54 -2.74
N GLY A 210 24.95 -4.64 -1.95
CA GLY A 210 26.26 -4.05 -2.29
C GLY A 210 26.27 -2.52 -2.23
N LEU A 211 25.38 -1.92 -1.44
CA LEU A 211 25.21 -0.48 -1.26
C LEU A 211 25.81 0.00 0.08
N LYS A 212 26.00 1.31 0.21
CA LYS A 212 26.37 1.97 1.47
C LYS A 212 25.16 2.72 2.03
N SER A 213 24.97 2.65 3.35
CA SER A 213 23.99 3.48 4.04
C SER A 213 24.61 4.80 4.52
N LYS A 214 23.92 5.91 4.29
CA LYS A 214 24.21 7.20 4.92
C LYS A 214 23.30 7.36 6.14
N ILE A 215 23.86 7.71 7.29
CA ILE A 215 23.12 7.84 8.55
C ILE A 215 23.46 9.20 9.18
N ILE A 216 22.45 9.98 9.54
CA ILE A 216 22.55 11.21 10.32
C ILE A 216 21.79 10.97 11.62
N ARG A 217 22.45 11.04 12.78
CA ARG A 217 21.87 10.52 14.04
C ARG A 217 22.04 11.46 15.24
N GLY A 218 21.02 11.50 16.09
CA GLY A 218 21.04 12.22 17.36
C GLY A 218 21.29 13.71 17.17
N LYS A 219 22.29 14.27 17.87
CA LYS A 219 22.63 15.70 17.82
C LYS A 219 23.03 16.18 16.42
N GLU A 220 23.55 15.30 15.57
CA GLU A 220 23.89 15.65 14.18
C GLU A 220 22.65 16.08 13.39
N LEU A 221 21.47 15.51 13.69
CA LEU A 221 20.20 15.94 13.10
C LEU A 221 19.89 17.39 13.49
N GLN A 222 20.03 17.72 14.77
CA GLN A 222 19.81 19.08 15.28
C GLN A 222 20.77 20.08 14.63
N GLU A 223 22.07 19.74 14.57
CA GLU A 223 23.12 20.58 14.00
C GLU A 223 22.92 20.83 12.50
N LYS A 224 22.38 19.85 11.78
CA LYS A 224 22.05 19.95 10.34
C LYS A 224 20.66 20.53 10.05
N GLY A 225 19.88 20.88 11.09
CA GLY A 225 18.58 21.54 10.93
C GLY A 225 17.38 20.60 10.73
N PHE A 226 17.51 19.29 11.01
CA PHE A 226 16.40 18.33 10.98
C PHE A 226 15.55 18.41 12.26
N GLY A 227 14.93 19.57 12.48
CA GLY A 227 14.19 19.86 13.72
C GLY A 227 12.90 19.06 13.89
N GLY A 228 12.31 18.53 12.81
CA GLY A 228 11.17 17.62 12.88
C GLY A 228 11.57 16.27 13.48
N ILE A 229 12.50 15.57 12.83
CA ILE A 229 12.99 14.25 13.27
C ILE A 229 13.64 14.34 14.66
N TYR A 230 14.55 15.30 14.85
CA TYR A 230 15.21 15.49 16.14
C TYR A 230 14.20 15.82 17.24
N GLY A 231 13.29 16.76 16.97
CA GLY A 231 12.28 17.20 17.92
C GLY A 231 11.37 16.05 18.39
N VAL A 232 10.96 15.17 17.48
CA VAL A 232 10.14 14.00 17.84
C VAL A 232 10.92 13.01 18.70
N GLY A 233 12.14 12.66 18.31
CA GLY A 233 12.89 11.57 18.97
C GLY A 233 13.77 11.96 20.14
N LYS A 234 13.97 13.25 20.44
CA LYS A 234 14.96 13.72 21.46
C LYS A 234 14.72 13.20 22.89
N ALA A 235 13.50 12.76 23.21
CA ALA A 235 13.17 12.21 24.54
C ALA A 235 13.44 10.71 24.70
N ALA A 236 13.67 10.00 23.60
CA ALA A 236 13.92 8.57 23.61
C ALA A 236 15.34 8.25 24.09
N LEU A 237 15.53 7.08 24.70
CA LEU A 237 16.85 6.56 25.06
C LEU A 237 17.70 6.27 23.83
N ASP A 238 17.09 5.71 22.79
CA ASP A 238 17.74 5.44 21.52
C ASP A 238 17.55 6.66 20.59
N PRO A 239 18.63 7.37 20.22
CA PRO A 239 18.51 8.65 19.53
C PRO A 239 17.95 8.51 18.11
N PRO A 240 17.16 9.48 17.64
CA PRO A 240 16.56 9.46 16.31
C PRO A 240 17.60 9.50 15.19
N ALA A 241 17.23 9.03 14.00
CA ALA A 241 18.11 8.98 12.85
C ALA A 241 17.37 9.22 11.54
N LEU A 242 18.04 9.89 10.59
CA LEU A 242 17.72 9.81 9.18
C LEU A 242 18.70 8.82 8.54
N ALA A 243 18.19 7.76 7.91
CA ALA A 243 19.01 6.83 7.14
C ALA A 243 18.64 6.88 5.65
N VAL A 244 19.62 6.69 4.77
CA VAL A 244 19.43 6.76 3.32
C VAL A 244 20.18 5.62 2.64
N LEU A 245 19.50 4.94 1.72
CA LEU A 245 20.08 4.04 0.72
C LEU A 245 19.90 4.66 -0.67
N SER A 246 20.94 4.58 -1.50
CA SER A 246 20.91 5.08 -2.88
C SER A 246 21.34 3.97 -3.83
N TYR A 247 20.53 3.73 -4.85
CA TYR A 247 20.83 2.85 -5.98
C TYR A 247 20.83 3.71 -7.25
N GLU A 248 21.98 3.78 -7.91
CA GLU A 248 22.22 4.69 -9.04
C GLU A 248 22.80 3.88 -10.22
N PRO A 249 21.95 3.18 -10.99
CA PRO A 249 22.42 2.39 -12.12
C PRO A 249 22.89 3.29 -13.26
N LYS A 250 23.83 2.79 -14.07
CA LYS A 250 24.30 3.53 -15.25
C LYS A 250 23.16 3.71 -16.25
N GLY A 251 22.98 4.94 -16.72
CA GLY A 251 21.99 5.27 -17.75
C GLY A 251 20.63 5.68 -17.20
N ALA A 252 20.45 5.75 -15.88
CA ALA A 252 19.28 6.35 -15.26
C ALA A 252 19.10 7.82 -15.70
N THR A 253 17.87 8.19 -16.03
CA THR A 253 17.48 9.55 -16.44
C THR A 253 16.59 10.22 -15.40
N GLU A 254 15.86 9.44 -14.60
CA GLU A 254 14.95 9.92 -13.57
C GLU A 254 15.51 9.65 -12.16
N THR A 255 15.05 10.42 -11.19
CA THR A 255 15.45 10.26 -9.78
C THR A 255 14.23 10.16 -8.87
N VAL A 256 14.00 8.95 -8.38
CA VAL A 256 12.88 8.62 -7.50
C VAL A 256 13.37 8.54 -6.06
N ALA A 257 12.61 9.11 -5.14
CA ALA A 257 12.83 8.95 -3.70
C ALA A 257 11.60 8.40 -3.00
N TRP A 258 11.82 7.38 -2.18
CA TRP A 258 10.83 6.79 -1.30
C TRP A 258 11.14 7.14 0.15
N VAL A 259 10.21 7.81 0.82
CA VAL A 259 10.38 8.33 2.18
C VAL A 259 9.44 7.59 3.13
N GLY A 260 9.99 6.97 4.17
CA GLY A 260 9.20 6.14 5.09
C GLY A 260 9.11 6.69 6.50
N LYS A 261 7.89 6.73 7.06
CA LYS A 261 7.68 6.97 8.51
C LYS A 261 8.24 5.79 9.30
N GLY A 262 9.26 6.05 10.12
CA GLY A 262 9.94 5.05 10.93
C GLY A 262 9.79 5.29 12.43
N ILE A 263 8.57 5.53 12.91
CA ILE A 263 8.32 5.66 14.35
C ILE A 263 8.32 4.28 14.98
N VAL A 264 9.44 3.88 15.61
CA VAL A 264 9.63 2.51 16.12
C VAL A 264 8.69 2.18 17.28
N PHE A 265 8.26 3.20 18.01
CA PHE A 265 7.15 3.12 18.94
C PHE A 265 6.55 4.51 19.16
N ASP A 266 5.24 4.57 19.26
CA ASP A 266 4.50 5.81 19.46
C ASP A 266 3.68 5.76 20.76
N THR A 267 4.18 6.47 21.77
CA THR A 267 3.43 6.69 23.02
C THR A 267 2.39 7.81 22.88
N GLY A 268 2.49 8.61 21.82
CA GLY A 268 1.85 9.91 21.62
C GLY A 268 2.59 11.10 22.21
N GLY A 269 3.73 10.87 22.87
CA GLY A 269 4.46 11.92 23.57
C GLY A 269 3.64 12.49 24.73
N LEU A 270 3.73 13.79 24.99
CA LEU A 270 2.95 14.44 26.06
C LEU A 270 1.44 14.47 25.78
N SER A 271 1.03 14.40 24.51
CA SER A 271 -0.33 14.05 24.07
C SER A 271 -0.56 12.53 24.14
N ILE A 272 -0.31 11.95 25.32
CA ILE A 272 -0.20 10.51 25.51
C ILE A 272 -1.45 9.73 25.04
N LYS A 273 -1.23 8.63 24.33
CA LYS A 273 -2.30 7.72 23.91
C LYS A 273 -2.94 7.06 25.13
N GLY A 274 -4.26 6.88 25.05
CA GLY A 274 -5.00 6.10 26.05
C GLY A 274 -4.59 4.62 26.08
N LYS A 275 -4.91 3.94 27.19
CA LYS A 275 -4.55 2.54 27.46
C LYS A 275 -4.84 1.55 26.32
N THR A 276 -5.91 1.77 25.55
CA THR A 276 -6.36 0.89 24.46
C THR A 276 -5.86 1.31 23.08
N ALA A 277 -5.39 2.55 22.93
CA ALA A 277 -4.89 3.07 21.66
C ALA A 277 -3.38 2.86 21.48
N MET A 278 -2.63 2.75 22.58
CA MET A 278 -1.19 2.53 22.56
C MET A 278 -0.76 1.09 22.18
N PRO A 279 -1.46 0.01 22.61
CA PRO A 279 -1.14 -1.33 22.13
C PRO A 279 -1.25 -1.44 20.61
N GLY A 280 -0.19 -1.95 19.97
CA GLY A 280 -0.07 -2.01 18.52
C GLY A 280 0.78 -0.91 17.91
N MET A 281 1.20 0.11 18.66
CA MET A 281 2.06 1.19 18.15
C MET A 281 3.51 0.78 17.84
N LYS A 282 3.91 -0.47 18.12
CA LYS A 282 5.11 -1.07 17.50
C LYS A 282 5.05 -1.08 15.97
N ARG A 283 3.84 -1.00 15.41
CA ARG A 283 3.59 -1.04 13.96
C ARG A 283 3.79 0.31 13.29
N ASP A 284 4.09 1.36 14.06
CA ASP A 284 4.13 2.74 13.57
C ASP A 284 5.40 3.09 12.74
N CYS A 285 6.26 2.08 12.55
CA CYS A 285 7.37 2.07 11.60
C CYS A 285 7.01 1.39 10.26
N GLY A 286 5.73 1.07 10.05
CA GLY A 286 5.25 0.32 8.89
C GLY A 286 5.57 0.96 7.55
N GLY A 287 5.54 2.29 7.47
CA GLY A 287 5.93 3.03 6.27
C GLY A 287 7.40 2.81 5.90
N ALA A 288 8.32 3.05 6.85
CA ALA A 288 9.75 2.80 6.66
C ALA A 288 10.05 1.32 6.37
N ALA A 289 9.36 0.39 7.04
CA ALA A 289 9.54 -1.03 6.80
C ALA A 289 9.06 -1.43 5.39
N ALA A 290 7.97 -0.83 4.90
CA ALA A 290 7.47 -1.03 3.53
C ALA A 290 8.45 -0.48 2.49
N ILE A 291 9.01 0.72 2.72
CA ILE A 291 10.06 1.28 1.87
C ILE A 291 11.28 0.36 1.83
N LEU A 292 11.73 -0.18 2.97
CA LEU A 292 12.92 -1.05 3.02
C LEU A 292 12.69 -2.36 2.23
N GLY A 293 11.55 -3.01 2.44
CA GLY A 293 11.19 -4.23 1.72
C GLY A 293 10.92 -4.01 0.23
N GLY A 294 10.28 -2.88 -0.12
CA GLY A 294 10.06 -2.46 -1.50
C GLY A 294 11.35 -2.13 -2.22
N PHE A 295 12.26 -1.38 -1.58
CA PHE A 295 13.58 -1.03 -2.12
C PHE A 295 14.40 -2.29 -2.39
N TYR A 296 14.43 -3.23 -1.45
CA TYR A 296 15.05 -4.54 -1.67
C TYR A 296 14.49 -5.23 -2.91
N ALA A 297 13.17 -5.36 -2.99
CA ALA A 297 12.50 -6.07 -4.08
C ALA A 297 12.73 -5.39 -5.43
N ALA A 298 12.66 -4.06 -5.50
CA ALA A 298 12.88 -3.29 -6.72
C ALA A 298 14.33 -3.42 -7.21
N VAL A 299 15.32 -3.22 -6.35
CA VAL A 299 16.74 -3.29 -6.73
C VAL A 299 17.14 -4.70 -7.16
N LYS A 300 16.72 -5.75 -6.42
CA LYS A 300 16.99 -7.15 -6.81
C LYS A 300 16.26 -7.57 -8.09
N SER A 301 15.20 -6.86 -8.47
CA SER A 301 14.43 -7.10 -9.69
C SER A 301 14.85 -6.21 -10.86
N GLY A 302 15.99 -5.51 -10.76
CA GLY A 302 16.57 -4.77 -11.89
C GLY A 302 15.90 -3.42 -12.16
N PHE A 303 15.55 -2.66 -11.12
CA PHE A 303 15.11 -1.27 -11.26
C PHE A 303 16.09 -0.46 -12.13
N ARG A 304 15.57 0.43 -12.98
CA ARG A 304 16.36 1.06 -14.06
C ARG A 304 16.75 2.51 -13.83
N GLU A 305 16.08 3.20 -12.90
CA GLU A 305 16.33 4.61 -12.59
C GLU A 305 17.09 4.79 -11.28
N ASN A 306 17.47 6.03 -10.97
CA ASN A 306 18.01 6.33 -9.65
C ASN A 306 16.89 6.17 -8.62
N LEU A 307 17.17 5.38 -7.58
CA LEU A 307 16.24 5.10 -6.51
C LEU A 307 16.89 5.38 -5.17
N HIS A 308 16.24 6.24 -4.38
CA HIS A 308 16.64 6.51 -3.01
C HIS A 308 15.57 6.04 -2.04
N ALA A 309 15.98 5.40 -0.95
CA ALA A 309 15.12 5.09 0.18
C ALA A 309 15.57 5.91 1.39
N VAL A 310 14.69 6.78 1.91
CA VAL A 310 14.90 7.65 3.05
C VAL A 310 14.05 7.15 4.23
N PHE A 311 14.69 6.86 5.35
CA PHE A 311 14.05 6.33 6.55
C PHE A 311 14.09 7.39 7.66
N CYS A 312 12.92 7.89 8.07
CA CYS A 312 12.80 8.88 9.13
C CYS A 312 12.53 8.16 10.46
N LEU A 313 13.59 7.81 11.19
CA LEU A 313 13.55 6.94 12.36
C LEU A 313 13.52 7.75 13.66
N ALA A 314 12.54 7.48 14.52
CA ALA A 314 12.46 8.03 15.86
C ALA A 314 11.61 7.14 16.77
N GLU A 315 11.72 7.30 18.09
CA GLU A 315 10.73 6.81 19.04
C GLU A 315 10.04 8.04 19.64
N ASN A 316 8.70 8.09 19.61
CA ASN A 316 7.94 9.19 20.20
C ASN A 316 7.67 8.86 21.67
N SER A 317 8.62 9.24 22.53
CA SER A 317 8.63 8.88 23.96
C SER A 317 8.18 10.04 24.87
N VAL A 318 7.79 9.70 26.09
CA VAL A 318 7.53 10.65 27.17
C VAL A 318 8.78 10.81 28.03
N GLY A 319 9.20 12.04 28.29
CA GLY A 319 10.35 12.35 29.15
C GLY A 319 10.52 13.85 29.39
N PRO A 320 11.48 14.26 30.23
CA PRO A 320 11.75 15.68 30.52
C PRO A 320 12.08 16.50 29.26
N GLU A 321 12.76 15.87 28.31
CA GLU A 321 13.14 16.43 27.02
C GLU A 321 12.06 16.27 25.94
N ALA A 322 10.87 15.74 26.26
CA ALA A 322 9.81 15.58 25.28
C ALA A 322 9.36 16.93 24.73
N THR A 323 9.07 16.93 23.43
CA THR A 323 8.39 18.04 22.78
C THR A 323 7.07 18.29 23.48
N ARG A 324 6.76 19.57 23.70
CA ARG A 324 5.56 20.01 24.38
C ARG A 324 4.58 20.58 23.37
N PRO A 325 3.27 20.44 23.60
CA PRO A 325 2.33 21.37 23.00
C PRO A 325 2.80 22.81 23.28
N ASP A 326 2.69 23.69 22.29
CA ASP A 326 3.20 25.06 22.22
C ASP A 326 4.70 25.23 21.89
N ASP A 327 5.50 24.15 21.87
CA ASP A 327 6.86 24.24 21.33
C ASP A 327 6.81 24.61 19.84
N ILE A 328 7.75 25.44 19.37
CA ILE A 328 7.90 25.78 17.95
C ILE A 328 9.17 25.12 17.43
N HIS A 329 9.03 24.23 16.45
CA HIS A 329 10.15 23.59 15.78
C HIS A 329 10.45 24.27 14.45
N ARG A 330 11.74 24.44 14.11
CA ARG A 330 12.16 24.78 12.76
C ARG A 330 12.54 23.49 12.03
N LEU A 331 11.80 23.13 11.00
CA LEU A 331 12.02 21.91 10.21
C LEU A 331 13.10 22.13 9.15
N TYR A 332 13.52 21.05 8.49
CA TYR A 332 14.58 21.05 7.47
C TYR A 332 14.24 21.92 6.25
N SER A 333 12.94 22.09 5.95
CA SER A 333 12.43 23.07 4.97
C SER A 333 12.85 24.51 5.29
N GLY A 334 13.09 24.83 6.56
CA GLY A 334 13.23 26.17 7.10
C GLY A 334 11.94 26.71 7.70
N CYS A 335 10.79 26.08 7.44
CA CYS A 335 9.50 26.47 8.02
C CYS A 335 9.45 26.21 9.53
N THR A 336 8.68 27.04 10.23
CA THR A 336 8.41 26.95 11.65
C THR A 336 7.05 26.30 11.90
N VAL A 337 6.99 25.34 12.84
CA VAL A 337 5.79 24.58 13.16
C VAL A 337 5.52 24.66 14.66
N GLU A 338 4.39 25.25 15.02
CA GLU A 338 3.84 25.25 16.37
C GLU A 338 3.21 23.87 16.65
N ILE A 339 3.75 23.14 17.61
CA ILE A 339 3.27 21.81 17.94
C ILE A 339 2.03 21.96 18.81
N ASN A 340 0.84 21.61 18.31
CA ASN A 340 -0.38 21.58 19.11
C ASN A 340 -0.82 20.15 19.48
N ASN A 341 -0.18 19.13 18.91
CA ASN A 341 -0.41 17.74 19.27
C ASN A 341 0.86 16.90 19.04
N THR A 342 1.44 16.33 20.09
CA THR A 342 2.68 15.54 19.96
C THR A 342 2.46 14.14 19.41
N ASP A 343 1.19 13.71 19.28
CA ASP A 343 0.74 12.46 18.64
C ASP A 343 0.51 12.63 17.11
N ALA A 344 0.85 13.81 16.58
CA ALA A 344 0.92 14.09 15.15
C ALA A 344 2.40 14.25 14.72
N GLU A 345 3.21 13.29 15.13
CA GLU A 345 4.67 13.25 14.99
C GLU A 345 5.14 12.73 13.63
N GLY A 346 4.44 11.75 13.05
CA GLY A 346 4.84 11.11 11.80
C GLY A 346 5.02 12.10 10.65
N ARG A 347 4.13 13.09 10.56
CA ARG A 347 4.19 14.13 9.53
C ARG A 347 5.36 15.10 9.73
N LEU A 348 5.83 15.30 10.97
CA LEU A 348 7.00 16.13 11.27
C LEU A 348 8.28 15.44 10.78
N VAL A 349 8.40 14.13 11.03
CA VAL A 349 9.58 13.37 10.61
C VAL A 349 9.61 13.18 9.09
N LEU A 350 8.45 13.01 8.46
CA LEU A 350 8.32 12.90 7.00
C LEU A 350 8.59 14.23 6.29
N ALA A 351 8.12 15.35 6.83
CA ALA A 351 8.39 16.68 6.28
C ALA A 351 9.88 16.94 6.11
N ASP A 352 10.69 16.59 7.11
CA ASP A 352 12.15 16.65 7.01
C ASP A 352 12.70 15.70 5.92
N GLY A 353 12.15 14.48 5.84
CA GLY A 353 12.56 13.46 4.88
C GLY A 353 12.26 13.80 3.42
N VAL A 354 11.06 14.30 3.12
CA VAL A 354 10.67 14.68 1.75
C VAL A 354 11.45 15.88 1.25
N VAL A 355 11.74 16.85 2.13
CA VAL A 355 12.58 18.00 1.78
C VAL A 355 14.01 17.57 1.53
N TYR A 356 14.55 16.63 2.32
CA TYR A 356 15.87 16.06 2.06
C TYR A 356 15.90 15.29 0.72
N ALA A 357 14.85 14.56 0.39
CA ALA A 357 14.73 13.88 -0.90
C ALA A 357 14.75 14.86 -2.08
N ASP A 358 14.02 15.97 -2.00
CA ASP A 358 14.05 17.03 -3.00
C ASP A 358 15.41 17.76 -3.05
N ARG A 359 15.84 18.34 -1.93
CA ARG A 359 16.98 19.27 -1.90
C ARG A 359 18.33 18.59 -2.03
N ASP A 360 18.52 17.46 -1.37
CA ASP A 360 19.83 16.80 -1.28
C ASP A 360 19.99 15.68 -2.31
N LEU A 361 18.90 14.94 -2.57
CA LEU A 361 18.91 13.82 -3.51
C LEU A 361 18.44 14.21 -4.92
N LYS A 362 17.89 15.42 -5.09
CA LYS A 362 17.39 15.93 -6.39
C LYS A 362 16.33 15.03 -7.00
N ALA A 363 15.51 14.41 -6.16
CA ALA A 363 14.40 13.58 -6.62
C ALA A 363 13.28 14.43 -7.19
N ASN A 364 12.78 14.03 -8.36
CA ASN A 364 11.64 14.67 -9.04
C ASN A 364 10.32 13.90 -8.84
N ILE A 365 10.42 12.64 -8.43
CA ILE A 365 9.28 11.82 -8.01
C ILE A 365 9.52 11.41 -6.55
N ILE A 366 8.70 11.95 -5.64
CA ILE A 366 8.80 11.69 -4.21
C ILE A 366 7.54 10.95 -3.77
N LEU A 367 7.71 9.72 -3.31
CA LEU A 367 6.64 8.95 -2.69
C LEU A 367 6.94 8.81 -1.20
N ASP A 368 5.99 9.17 -0.35
CA ASP A 368 6.09 8.91 1.09
C ASP A 368 5.01 7.94 1.58
N MET A 369 5.41 7.00 2.44
CA MET A 369 4.53 5.99 3.03
C MET A 369 4.56 6.08 4.55
N ALA A 370 3.36 6.02 5.15
CA ALA A 370 3.22 6.21 6.57
C ALA A 370 2.01 5.47 7.15
N THR A 371 2.16 4.94 8.35
CA THR A 371 1.04 4.61 9.23
C THR A 371 0.62 5.90 9.94
N LEU A 372 -0.04 6.82 9.22
CA LEU A 372 -0.08 8.22 9.66
C LEU A 372 -1.28 8.56 10.54
N THR A 373 -2.48 8.14 10.15
CA THR A 373 -3.70 8.58 10.84
C THR A 373 -4.66 7.44 11.16
N GLY A 374 -5.26 7.49 12.36
CA GLY A 374 -6.42 6.64 12.66
C GLY A 374 -7.63 6.94 11.75
N ALA A 375 -7.70 8.14 11.18
CA ALA A 375 -8.75 8.56 10.26
C ALA A 375 -8.70 7.81 8.92
N GLN A 376 -7.53 7.32 8.48
CA GLN A 376 -7.42 6.52 7.26
C GLN A 376 -8.33 5.29 7.30
N GLY A 377 -8.35 4.57 8.42
CA GLY A 377 -9.20 3.39 8.59
C GLY A 377 -10.71 3.71 8.58
N ILE A 378 -11.10 4.94 8.92
CA ILE A 378 -12.48 5.41 8.81
C ILE A 378 -12.81 5.79 7.36
N ALA A 379 -11.89 6.48 6.68
CA ALA A 379 -12.10 6.97 5.32
C ALA A 379 -12.08 5.87 4.26
N THR A 380 -11.10 4.95 4.33
CA THR A 380 -10.79 3.98 3.26
C THR A 380 -10.81 2.53 3.74
N GLY A 381 -10.99 2.30 5.06
CA GLY A 381 -11.12 0.95 5.61
C GLY A 381 -9.79 0.25 5.87
N LYS A 382 -9.85 -1.07 6.07
CA LYS A 382 -8.71 -1.88 6.52
C LYS A 382 -7.86 -2.48 5.41
N TYR A 383 -8.36 -2.49 4.17
CA TYR A 383 -7.71 -3.16 3.04
C TYR A 383 -7.17 -2.17 2.00
N HIS A 384 -7.54 -0.90 2.09
CA HIS A 384 -7.13 0.14 1.16
C HIS A 384 -6.29 1.17 1.88
N GLY A 385 -5.07 1.44 1.40
CA GLY A 385 -4.34 2.64 1.80
C GLY A 385 -5.02 3.87 1.21
N ALA A 386 -4.96 5.00 1.91
CA ALA A 386 -5.38 6.28 1.36
C ALA A 386 -4.23 6.89 0.55
N ILE A 387 -4.50 7.24 -0.70
CA ILE A 387 -3.55 7.97 -1.54
C ILE A 387 -3.96 9.44 -1.67
N LEU A 388 -2.98 10.33 -1.56
CA LEU A 388 -3.09 11.76 -1.78
C LEU A 388 -1.91 12.18 -2.67
N THR A 389 -2.15 12.85 -3.78
CA THR A 389 -1.07 13.27 -4.70
C THR A 389 -1.41 14.59 -5.40
N ASN A 390 -0.37 15.31 -5.82
CA ASN A 390 -0.50 16.51 -6.64
C ASN A 390 -0.63 16.21 -8.15
N SER A 391 -0.77 14.94 -8.54
CA SER A 391 -0.82 14.51 -9.94
C SER A 391 -1.90 13.46 -10.17
N ASP A 392 -2.89 13.80 -11.01
CA ASP A 392 -3.96 12.90 -11.42
C ASP A 392 -3.41 11.63 -12.10
N GLU A 393 -2.33 11.76 -12.88
CA GLU A 393 -1.68 10.62 -13.55
C GLU A 393 -1.13 9.61 -12.52
N TRP A 394 -0.45 10.11 -11.49
CA TRP A 394 0.09 9.24 -10.44
C TRP A 394 -1.00 8.62 -9.58
N GLU A 395 -2.13 9.33 -9.37
CA GLU A 395 -3.28 8.76 -8.69
C GLU A 395 -3.82 7.55 -9.45
N GLU A 396 -4.18 7.72 -10.72
CA GLU A 396 -4.75 6.65 -11.55
C GLU A 396 -3.82 5.43 -11.62
N ARG A 397 -2.54 5.70 -11.85
CA ARG A 397 -1.49 4.69 -11.94
C ARG A 397 -1.31 3.92 -10.64
N ALA A 398 -1.25 4.60 -9.50
CA ALA A 398 -1.12 3.94 -8.21
C ALA A 398 -2.36 3.08 -7.88
N LEU A 399 -3.56 3.54 -8.23
CA LEU A 399 -4.78 2.76 -8.06
C LEU A 399 -4.78 1.49 -8.92
N GLU A 400 -4.27 1.55 -10.16
CA GLU A 400 -4.09 0.38 -11.01
C GLU A 400 -3.11 -0.62 -10.40
N ILE A 401 -1.92 -0.16 -10.01
CA ILE A 401 -0.88 -1.03 -9.42
C ILE A 401 -1.39 -1.67 -8.14
N GLY A 402 -2.11 -0.92 -7.29
CA GLY A 402 -2.71 -1.48 -6.08
C GLY A 402 -3.69 -2.62 -6.37
N ARG A 403 -4.49 -2.50 -7.44
CA ARG A 403 -5.39 -3.60 -7.87
C ARG A 403 -4.62 -4.80 -8.43
N ARG A 404 -3.53 -4.58 -9.17
CA ARG A 404 -2.69 -5.64 -9.76
C ARG A 404 -1.83 -6.38 -8.75
N THR A 405 -1.49 -5.75 -7.63
CA THR A 405 -0.59 -6.28 -6.60
C THR A 405 -1.31 -6.77 -5.36
N GLY A 406 -2.55 -6.31 -5.14
CA GLY A 406 -3.34 -6.59 -3.95
C GLY A 406 -3.06 -5.65 -2.77
N ASP A 407 -2.08 -4.76 -2.86
CA ASP A 407 -1.90 -3.62 -1.93
C ASP A 407 -2.74 -2.44 -2.42
N MET A 408 -4.05 -2.56 -2.23
CA MET A 408 -5.05 -1.68 -2.86
C MET A 408 -5.03 -0.27 -2.27
N LEU A 409 -5.32 0.72 -3.11
CA LEU A 409 -5.40 2.13 -2.71
C LEU A 409 -6.79 2.70 -2.97
N CYS A 410 -7.14 3.78 -2.27
CA CYS A 410 -8.34 4.57 -2.46
C CYS A 410 -7.99 6.05 -2.33
N PRO A 411 -8.38 6.92 -3.29
CA PRO A 411 -7.98 8.32 -3.26
C PRO A 411 -8.71 9.10 -2.18
N VAL A 412 -8.03 10.07 -1.59
CA VAL A 412 -8.60 11.10 -0.72
C VAL A 412 -8.43 12.48 -1.36
N PRO A 413 -9.29 13.47 -1.06
CA PRO A 413 -9.28 14.74 -1.78
C PRO A 413 -7.94 15.50 -1.66
N TYR A 414 -7.34 15.88 -2.78
CA TYR A 414 -6.24 16.84 -2.86
C TYR A 414 -6.80 18.25 -3.11
N CYS A 415 -6.97 19.03 -2.05
CA CYS A 415 -7.45 20.41 -2.12
C CYS A 415 -6.70 21.30 -1.10
N PRO A 416 -5.42 21.65 -1.34
CA PRO A 416 -4.65 22.51 -0.46
C PRO A 416 -5.37 23.79 -0.05
N GLU A 417 -6.06 24.43 -1.00
CA GLU A 417 -6.78 25.69 -0.83
C GLU A 417 -8.00 25.61 0.12
N LEU A 418 -8.55 24.40 0.33
CA LEU A 418 -9.68 24.18 1.24
C LEU A 418 -9.23 23.62 2.60
N HIS A 419 -8.16 22.85 2.61
CA HIS A 419 -7.78 22.04 3.77
C HIS A 419 -6.56 22.58 4.52
N PHE A 420 -5.66 23.34 3.87
CA PHE A 420 -4.42 23.77 4.53
C PHE A 420 -4.65 24.85 5.60
N SER A 421 -5.75 25.61 5.52
CA SER A 421 -6.14 26.57 6.56
C SER A 421 -6.40 25.92 7.93
N GLU A 422 -6.60 24.60 7.98
CA GLU A 422 -6.68 23.83 9.23
C GLU A 422 -5.41 23.92 10.08
N PHE A 423 -4.27 24.30 9.49
CA PHE A 423 -2.98 24.41 10.16
C PHE A 423 -2.58 25.85 10.49
N ASN A 424 -3.50 26.82 10.45
CA ASN A 424 -3.17 28.21 10.78
C ASN A 424 -2.58 28.35 12.19
N SER A 425 -1.41 29.00 12.28
CA SER A 425 -0.78 29.41 13.53
C SER A 425 -0.77 30.94 13.62
N ALA A 426 -0.81 31.47 14.85
CA ALA A 426 -0.64 32.90 15.10
C ALA A 426 0.84 33.30 15.28
N VAL A 427 1.74 32.34 15.49
CA VAL A 427 3.12 32.57 15.95
C VAL A 427 4.19 31.78 15.17
N ALA A 428 3.78 30.86 14.30
CA ALA A 428 4.62 30.07 13.42
C ALA A 428 4.03 30.03 12.01
N ASP A 429 4.73 29.43 11.05
CA ASP A 429 4.22 29.29 9.68
C ASP A 429 3.01 28.36 9.63
N MET A 430 2.95 27.34 10.49
CA MET A 430 1.81 26.42 10.61
C MET A 430 1.77 25.68 11.95
N LYS A 431 0.65 25.01 12.25
CA LYS A 431 0.50 24.00 13.30
C LYS A 431 0.66 22.59 12.76
N ASN A 432 0.94 21.61 13.60
CA ASN A 432 1.08 20.22 13.16
C ASN A 432 -0.23 19.40 13.16
N SER A 433 -1.26 19.83 13.90
CA SER A 433 -2.56 19.15 13.96
C SER A 433 -3.69 20.08 13.55
N VAL A 434 -4.67 19.51 12.85
CA VAL A 434 -5.86 20.21 12.35
C VAL A 434 -6.69 20.79 13.49
N MET A 435 -7.34 21.92 13.22
CA MET A 435 -8.31 22.54 14.12
C MET A 435 -9.62 21.75 14.15
N ASP A 436 -10.15 21.37 12.98
CA ASP A 436 -11.34 20.52 12.85
C ASP A 436 -10.96 19.10 12.38
N ARG A 437 -11.19 18.10 13.24
CA ARG A 437 -10.95 16.69 12.92
C ARG A 437 -11.99 16.10 11.95
N GLY A 438 -13.14 16.76 11.78
CA GLY A 438 -14.18 16.37 10.83
C GLY A 438 -13.90 16.76 9.38
N ASN A 439 -12.88 17.59 9.13
CA ASN A 439 -12.60 18.16 7.82
C ASN A 439 -11.42 17.44 7.13
N ALA A 440 -11.71 16.34 6.42
CA ALA A 440 -10.75 15.61 5.57
C ALA A 440 -9.40 15.29 6.25
N GLN A 441 -9.42 14.82 7.51
CA GLN A 441 -8.22 14.68 8.35
C GLN A 441 -7.05 13.90 7.71
N VAL A 442 -7.35 12.89 6.89
CA VAL A 442 -6.33 12.11 6.15
C VAL A 442 -5.62 12.98 5.11
N SER A 443 -6.39 13.71 4.30
CA SER A 443 -5.87 14.67 3.32
C SER A 443 -5.05 15.76 4.00
N CYS A 444 -5.56 16.34 5.10
CA CYS A 444 -4.82 17.36 5.84
C CYS A 444 -3.47 16.84 6.36
N ALA A 445 -3.41 15.60 6.85
CA ALA A 445 -2.18 15.00 7.33
C ALA A 445 -1.11 14.87 6.24
N GLY A 446 -1.50 14.45 5.04
CA GLY A 446 -0.63 14.44 3.87
C GLY A 446 -0.24 15.86 3.46
N LEU A 447 -1.20 16.78 3.34
CA LEU A 447 -0.95 18.17 2.95
C LEU A 447 0.04 18.91 3.85
N PHE A 448 0.08 18.57 5.15
CA PHE A 448 1.13 19.07 6.04
C PHE A 448 2.53 18.71 5.52
N ILE A 449 2.74 17.47 5.09
CA ILE A 449 4.02 16.99 4.53
C ILE A 449 4.30 17.71 3.21
N GLY A 450 3.31 17.76 2.30
CA GLY A 450 3.43 18.44 1.01
C GLY A 450 3.72 19.94 1.12
N ALA A 451 3.22 20.62 2.16
CA ALA A 451 3.48 22.04 2.38
C ALA A 451 4.96 22.36 2.60
N HIS A 452 5.76 21.39 3.07
CA HIS A 452 7.20 21.57 3.25
C HIS A 452 8.01 21.46 1.94
N LEU A 453 7.46 20.79 0.92
CA LEU A 453 7.95 20.90 -0.47
C LEU A 453 7.45 22.20 -1.13
N GLY A 454 6.28 22.67 -0.71
CA GLY A 454 5.55 23.79 -1.28
C GLY A 454 4.52 23.30 -2.30
N PHE A 455 3.33 23.91 -2.32
CA PHE A 455 2.26 23.51 -3.24
C PHE A 455 2.53 23.85 -4.71
N GLU A 456 3.56 24.68 -4.97
CA GLU A 456 4.08 24.98 -6.30
C GLU A 456 5.24 24.04 -6.71
N TYR A 457 5.47 22.97 -5.96
CA TYR A 457 6.52 21.99 -6.26
C TYR A 457 6.31 21.40 -7.66
N GLY A 458 7.31 21.57 -8.53
CA GLY A 458 7.24 21.14 -9.94
C GLY A 458 7.42 19.64 -10.18
N GLY A 459 7.75 18.87 -9.14
CA GLY A 459 7.85 17.41 -9.21
C GLY A 459 6.53 16.72 -8.85
N SER A 460 6.54 15.39 -8.96
CA SER A 460 5.41 14.56 -8.55
C SER A 460 5.57 14.11 -7.10
N TRP A 461 4.56 14.37 -6.27
CA TRP A 461 4.52 13.96 -4.88
C TRP A 461 3.33 13.05 -4.61
N ILE A 462 3.58 11.91 -3.99
CA ILE A 462 2.60 10.87 -3.70
C ILE A 462 2.69 10.51 -2.21
N HIS A 463 1.62 10.73 -1.48
CA HIS A 463 1.48 10.33 -0.09
C HIS A 463 0.58 9.10 0.03
N VAL A 464 1.03 8.09 0.78
CA VAL A 464 0.25 6.89 1.09
C VAL A 464 0.11 6.74 2.61
N ASP A 465 -1.10 6.97 3.12
CA ASP A 465 -1.48 6.59 4.48
C ASP A 465 -1.95 5.14 4.50
N MET A 466 -1.23 4.29 5.22
CA MET A 466 -1.43 2.85 5.31
C MET A 466 -1.61 2.37 6.76
N ALA A 467 -2.13 3.24 7.65
CA ALA A 467 -2.31 2.94 9.07
C ALA A 467 -3.09 1.66 9.37
N ALA A 468 -4.24 1.43 8.70
CA ALA A 468 -5.06 0.25 8.89
C ALA A 468 -4.57 -0.97 8.07
N PRO A 469 -4.18 -0.84 6.78
CA PRO A 469 -3.68 -1.96 5.99
C PRO A 469 -2.39 -2.60 6.49
N VAL A 470 -1.59 -1.91 7.32
CA VAL A 470 -0.33 -2.43 7.86
C VAL A 470 -0.49 -3.72 8.68
N ASN A 471 -1.69 -3.99 9.21
CA ASN A 471 -1.97 -5.18 9.99
C ASN A 471 -3.33 -5.81 9.68
N ASN A 472 -3.44 -7.10 9.97
CA ASN A 472 -4.71 -7.82 10.00
C ASN A 472 -4.77 -8.63 11.30
N GLY A 473 -5.62 -8.19 12.21
CA GLY A 473 -5.67 -8.73 13.57
C GLY A 473 -4.36 -8.45 14.30
N GLU A 474 -3.70 -9.51 14.79
CA GLU A 474 -2.48 -9.38 15.59
C GLU A 474 -1.18 -9.43 14.78
N ARG A 475 -1.25 -9.58 13.45
CA ARG A 475 -0.08 -9.75 12.58
C ARG A 475 0.05 -8.62 11.56
N ALA A 476 1.29 -8.22 11.32
CA ALA A 476 1.65 -7.35 10.21
C ALA A 476 1.36 -8.03 8.87
N THR A 477 0.92 -7.24 7.88
CA THR A 477 0.60 -7.72 6.54
C THR A 477 1.77 -7.62 5.57
N GLY A 478 2.80 -6.81 5.87
CA GLY A 478 3.83 -6.46 4.89
C GLY A 478 3.29 -5.59 3.73
N TYR A 479 2.21 -4.84 3.97
CA TYR A 479 1.62 -3.91 2.99
C TYR A 479 2.64 -2.88 2.51
N GLY A 480 2.53 -2.48 1.24
CA GLY A 480 3.32 -1.42 0.60
C GLY A 480 4.48 -1.96 -0.24
N VAL A 481 5.04 -3.13 0.13
CA VAL A 481 6.11 -3.75 -0.66
C VAL A 481 5.63 -4.12 -2.06
N ALA A 482 4.46 -4.75 -2.17
CA ALA A 482 3.97 -5.20 -3.47
C ALA A 482 3.62 -4.00 -4.37
N LEU A 483 3.11 -2.92 -3.77
CA LEU A 483 2.88 -1.65 -4.44
C LEU A 483 4.18 -1.13 -5.07
N LEU A 484 5.27 -1.02 -4.29
CA LEU A 484 6.55 -0.44 -4.73
C LEU A 484 7.39 -1.35 -5.64
N ALA A 485 7.26 -2.67 -5.50
CA ALA A 485 8.13 -3.61 -6.18
C ALA A 485 7.83 -3.78 -7.68
N VAL A 486 6.70 -3.25 -8.16
CA VAL A 486 6.40 -3.22 -9.58
C VAL A 486 7.23 -2.12 -10.23
N PRO A 487 7.97 -2.39 -11.33
CA PRO A 487 8.79 -1.39 -12.05
C PRO A 487 8.03 -0.10 -12.44
N VAL A 488 6.70 -0.18 -12.43
CA VAL A 488 5.77 0.88 -12.79
C VAL A 488 5.75 2.03 -11.76
N PHE A 489 6.25 1.90 -10.53
CA PHE A 489 6.35 3.06 -9.62
C PHE A 489 7.54 4.01 -9.89
N GLY A 490 8.31 3.76 -10.96
CA GLY A 490 9.54 4.51 -11.26
C GLY A 490 9.47 5.58 -12.35
N VAL A 491 8.67 5.43 -13.42
CA VAL A 491 8.76 6.31 -14.62
C VAL A 491 7.45 6.35 -15.43
N PRO A 492 6.96 7.52 -15.89
CA PRO A 492 5.95 7.62 -16.96
C PRO A 492 6.35 6.79 -18.20
N GLU A 493 5.55 5.80 -18.60
CA GLU A 493 5.71 5.20 -19.92
C GLU A 493 5.29 6.24 -20.96
N THR A 494 6.23 7.04 -21.46
CA THR A 494 6.04 7.77 -22.71
C THR A 494 6.91 7.17 -23.80
N VAL A 495 6.25 6.50 -24.74
CA VAL A 495 6.72 6.15 -26.09
C VAL A 495 7.84 5.10 -26.17
N ALA A 496 7.45 3.82 -26.05
CA ALA A 496 8.05 2.75 -26.83
C ALA A 496 6.92 1.99 -27.54
N THR A 497 6.66 2.40 -28.78
CA THR A 497 5.82 1.68 -29.72
C THR A 497 6.31 0.24 -29.90
N GLY A 498 5.44 -0.71 -29.58
CA GLY A 498 5.64 -2.14 -29.80
C GLY A 498 4.30 -2.88 -29.93
N THR A 499 3.49 -2.43 -30.90
CA THR A 499 2.30 -3.09 -31.48
C THR A 499 1.18 -3.59 -30.54
N PRO A 500 -0.02 -3.00 -30.60
CA PRO A 500 -1.26 -3.69 -30.31
C PRO A 500 -1.53 -4.71 -31.43
N GLY A 501 -1.61 -5.99 -31.08
CA GLY A 501 -2.06 -7.03 -32.00
C GLY A 501 -3.52 -6.82 -32.39
N SER A 502 -3.72 -6.34 -33.63
CA SER A 502 -4.79 -6.69 -34.56
C SER A 502 -6.16 -7.10 -33.98
N PHE A 503 -7.07 -6.14 -33.86
CA PHE A 503 -8.47 -6.38 -34.19
C PHE A 503 -8.67 -6.02 -35.67
N SER A 504 -8.70 -7.04 -36.53
CA SER A 504 -9.09 -6.91 -37.94
C SER A 504 -10.11 -7.99 -38.30
N GLY A 505 -11.26 -7.54 -38.82
CA GLY A 505 -12.34 -8.36 -39.38
C GLY A 505 -13.53 -8.56 -38.45
N THR A 506 -14.80 -8.25 -38.75
CA THR A 506 -15.47 -7.49 -39.82
C THR A 506 -16.95 -7.45 -39.38
N ASP A 507 -17.65 -6.38 -39.76
CA ASP A 507 -19.11 -6.29 -39.93
C ASP A 507 -20.01 -6.32 -38.67
N ASN A 508 -20.35 -5.12 -38.19
CA ASN A 508 -21.75 -4.69 -38.27
C ASN A 508 -21.85 -3.16 -38.33
N THR A 509 -22.30 -2.70 -39.48
CA THR A 509 -22.74 -1.34 -39.78
C THR A 509 -23.97 -1.01 -38.94
N PHE A 510 -23.91 -0.01 -38.06
CA PHE A 510 -25.04 0.90 -37.84
C PHE A 510 -24.54 2.26 -37.33
N SER A 511 -24.81 3.27 -38.16
CA SER A 511 -24.58 4.69 -37.98
C SER A 511 -25.19 5.25 -36.70
N LEU A 512 -24.46 6.13 -36.00
CA LEU A 512 -25.03 7.29 -35.29
C LEU A 512 -23.95 8.37 -35.11
N ALA A 513 -23.70 9.08 -36.19
CA ALA A 513 -23.23 10.46 -36.14
C ALA A 513 -24.35 11.34 -35.56
N LEU A 514 -24.30 11.66 -34.27
CA LEU A 514 -25.07 12.76 -33.64
C LEU A 514 -24.68 12.90 -32.16
N CYS A 515 -23.63 13.68 -31.88
CA CYS A 515 -23.52 14.58 -30.72
C CYS A 515 -22.09 15.14 -30.61
N SER A 516 -21.74 16.08 -31.49
CA SER A 516 -20.59 16.98 -31.31
C SER A 516 -20.94 18.39 -31.78
N ALA A 517 -22.16 18.83 -31.47
CA ALA A 517 -22.67 20.15 -31.83
C ALA A 517 -23.46 20.77 -30.67
N THR A 518 -22.84 20.91 -29.49
CA THR A 518 -23.42 21.72 -28.39
C THR A 518 -22.41 22.26 -27.37
N PHE A 519 -21.18 22.58 -27.78
CA PHE A 519 -20.21 23.26 -26.88
C PHE A 519 -19.54 24.52 -27.45
N LEU A 520 -20.08 25.07 -28.54
CA LEU A 520 -19.54 26.26 -29.21
C LEU A 520 -20.53 27.44 -29.33
N ALA A 521 -21.45 27.60 -28.37
CA ALA A 521 -22.47 28.66 -28.37
C ALA A 521 -22.48 29.57 -27.13
N TRP A 522 -21.46 29.52 -26.25
CA TRP A 522 -21.42 30.32 -25.02
C TRP A 522 -20.16 31.18 -24.83
N ARG A 523 -19.48 31.55 -25.93
CA ARG A 523 -18.29 32.41 -25.90
C ARG A 523 -18.27 33.58 -26.89
N LYS A 524 -19.43 34.01 -27.38
CA LYS A 524 -19.55 35.16 -28.31
C LYS A 524 -20.75 36.08 -28.03
N ILE A 525 -21.00 36.44 -26.77
CA ILE A 525 -21.80 37.64 -26.43
C ILE A 525 -21.18 38.28 -25.18
N ALA A 526 -20.08 39.01 -25.36
CA ALA A 526 -19.59 40.01 -24.41
C ALA A 526 -18.47 40.81 -25.07
N MET A 527 -18.82 41.87 -25.80
CA MET A 527 -18.03 43.10 -25.98
C MET A 527 -18.79 44.03 -26.94
N ILE A 528 -19.39 45.08 -26.38
CA ILE A 528 -19.37 46.50 -26.82
C ILE A 528 -20.10 47.30 -25.71
N SER A 529 -19.41 48.34 -25.21
CA SER A 529 -19.69 49.28 -24.10
C SER A 529 -20.64 50.44 -24.51
N PRO A 530 -20.92 51.54 -23.72
CA PRO A 530 -20.61 51.89 -22.30
C PRO A 530 -21.70 52.69 -21.48
N ILE A 531 -21.41 52.92 -20.17
CA ILE A 531 -21.75 54.08 -19.28
C ILE A 531 -23.20 54.30 -18.74
N VAL A 532 -23.39 54.31 -17.39
CA VAL A 532 -23.81 55.45 -16.49
C VAL A 532 -23.96 54.97 -15.01
N VAL A 533 -23.00 55.37 -14.16
CA VAL A 533 -23.03 56.00 -12.81
C VAL A 533 -24.25 55.83 -11.83
N MET A 534 -24.03 55.06 -10.74
CA MET A 534 -24.24 55.34 -9.27
C MET A 534 -25.66 55.30 -8.57
N PRO A 535 -25.77 55.29 -7.21
CA PRO A 535 -26.36 54.19 -6.40
C PRO A 535 -27.55 54.62 -5.49
N ILE A 536 -28.10 53.70 -4.66
CA ILE A 536 -28.47 53.90 -3.22
C ILE A 536 -29.30 52.72 -2.65
N SER A 537 -29.05 52.51 -1.37
CA SER A 537 -29.53 51.55 -0.37
C SER A 537 -31.04 51.34 -0.13
N ARG A 538 -31.32 50.23 0.60
CA ARG A 538 -32.48 49.88 1.45
C ARG A 538 -33.77 49.38 0.75
N ARG A 539 -34.11 48.11 0.99
CA ARG A 539 -35.12 47.71 2.00
C ARG A 539 -35.18 46.19 2.20
N TYR A 540 -35.00 45.80 3.46
CA TYR A 540 -35.46 44.57 4.06
C TYR A 540 -37.00 44.51 4.06
N SER A 541 -37.60 43.40 3.62
CA SER A 541 -38.63 42.62 4.36
C SER A 541 -39.24 41.54 3.46
N LEU A 542 -38.98 40.26 3.75
CA LEU A 542 -40.00 39.24 4.01
C LEU A 542 -39.31 37.89 4.26
N LEU A 543 -38.94 37.66 5.51
CA LEU A 543 -38.81 36.31 6.09
C LEU A 543 -40.20 35.91 6.58
N ARG A 544 -40.65 34.71 6.19
CA ARG A 544 -41.74 33.86 6.73
C ARG A 544 -42.77 33.47 5.68
N SER A 545 -42.55 32.34 5.02
CA SER A 545 -43.55 31.28 4.81
C SER A 545 -42.91 30.14 4.02
N ILE A 546 -43.32 28.90 4.30
CA ILE A 546 -43.00 27.66 3.58
C ILE A 546 -41.69 26.97 4.05
N SER A 547 -41.75 26.48 5.29
CA SER A 547 -41.24 25.16 5.64
C SER A 547 -42.44 24.25 5.92
N MET A 548 -42.32 22.97 5.60
CA MET A 548 -43.27 21.88 5.83
C MET A 548 -44.57 21.89 5.03
N SER A 549 -44.59 21.15 3.91
CA SER A 549 -45.69 20.27 3.47
C SER A 549 -45.28 19.57 2.17
N ILE A 550 -45.74 18.34 1.96
CA ILE A 550 -45.48 17.44 0.81
C ILE A 550 -44.29 16.48 1.02
N TRP A 551 -44.34 15.78 2.15
CA TRP A 551 -44.18 14.32 2.15
C TRP A 551 -45.60 13.74 2.27
N ILE A 552 -45.84 12.57 1.66
CA ILE A 552 -47.09 11.77 1.69
C ILE A 552 -48.10 12.05 0.56
N ARG A 553 -47.94 11.33 -0.56
CA ARG A 553 -48.95 10.41 -1.16
C ARG A 553 -48.58 10.12 -2.60
N PHE A 554 -48.15 8.89 -2.89
CA PHE A 554 -48.72 8.10 -3.99
C PHE A 554 -48.43 6.63 -3.71
N SER A 555 -49.37 5.98 -3.02
CA SER A 555 -49.51 4.53 -2.99
C SER A 555 -51.00 4.19 -3.10
N THR A 556 -51.31 3.54 -4.22
CA THR A 556 -52.40 2.56 -4.46
C THR A 556 -53.87 3.00 -4.52
N LYS A 557 -54.46 2.79 -5.71
CA LYS A 557 -55.64 1.95 -6.07
C LYS A 557 -56.31 2.56 -7.32
N THR A 558 -56.89 1.89 -8.33
CA THR A 558 -57.08 0.52 -8.87
C THR A 558 -57.87 0.68 -10.19
N CYS A 559 -57.94 -0.37 -11.02
CA CYS A 559 -58.89 -0.63 -12.14
C CYS A 559 -58.55 -0.07 -13.55
N ALA A 560 -57.97 -0.94 -14.40
CA ALA A 560 -58.65 -1.60 -15.53
C ALA A 560 -57.86 -2.87 -15.89
#